data_AF-I3T957-F1
#
_entry.id   AF-I3T957-F1
#
_cell.length_a   1.000
_cell.length_b   1.000
_cell.length_c   1.000
_cell.angle_alpha   90.00
_cell.angle_beta   90.00
_cell.angle_gamma   90.00
#
_symmetry.space_group_name_H-M   'P 1'
#
loop_
_entity.id
_entity.type
_entity.pdbx_description
1 polymer ?
#
loop_
_entity_poly.entity_id
_entity_poly.type
_entity_poly.pdbx_seq_one_letter_code
_entity_poly.pdbx_strand_id
1 'polypeptide(L)'
;MVMADNVDGGDDLDLIVSTMNGNVFCFSTPSPHHPLKTWKMPTQGRNNVANRYNREGIYITHPSRAFRDEEGKSFWVEIEIVDNYRYPSGHQGPYHVTITLLVPGNYQGERTIKQNQTYYQPGKHRIKLPTVGVRTSGTVLVEMVDKNGLYFYDDFSLTFHMHYYKLLKWLLVLPMLGMFGMLVILRPQESMPLPSFSRNTA
;
A
#
# COMPACT_ATOMS: atom_id res chain seq x y z
N MET A 1 1.65 -24.80 17.35
CA MET A 1 1.90 -23.34 17.44
C MET A 1 0.63 -22.62 17.02
N VAL A 2 0.33 -21.46 17.58
CA VAL A 2 -0.86 -20.66 17.20
C VAL A 2 -0.39 -19.28 16.76
N MET A 3 -0.92 -18.82 15.63
CA MET A 3 -0.70 -17.47 15.10
C MET A 3 -2.05 -16.85 14.75
N ALA A 4 -2.13 -15.52 14.87
CA ALA A 4 -3.32 -14.76 14.52
C ALA A 4 -2.96 -13.69 13.49
N ASP A 5 -3.51 -13.78 12.29
CA ASP A 5 -3.29 -12.79 11.23
C ASP A 5 -4.44 -12.87 10.22
N ASN A 6 -4.50 -11.93 9.29
CA ASN A 6 -5.42 -12.01 8.16
C ASN A 6 -4.73 -12.75 7.00
N VAL A 7 -5.20 -13.95 6.68
CA VAL A 7 -4.58 -14.83 5.68
C VAL A 7 -5.41 -14.86 4.40
N ASP A 8 -6.73 -14.85 4.53
CA ASP A 8 -7.67 -14.91 3.40
C ASP A 8 -7.85 -13.56 2.68
N GLY A 9 -7.37 -12.47 3.27
CA GLY A 9 -7.53 -11.11 2.75
C GLY A 9 -8.89 -10.48 3.08
N GLY A 10 -9.67 -11.08 3.97
CA GLY A 10 -10.96 -10.58 4.45
C GLY A 10 -10.83 -9.46 5.48
N ASP A 11 -11.93 -9.12 6.14
CA ASP A 11 -11.96 -8.09 7.21
C ASP A 11 -11.76 -8.69 8.61
N ASP A 12 -11.78 -10.02 8.71
CA ASP A 12 -11.77 -10.78 9.95
C ASP A 12 -10.37 -11.31 10.29
N LEU A 13 -10.16 -11.69 11.55
CA LEU A 13 -8.94 -12.35 12.00
C LEU A 13 -9.02 -13.85 11.73
N ASP A 14 -7.95 -14.40 11.18
CA ASP A 14 -7.76 -15.84 11.09
C ASP A 14 -6.79 -16.34 12.15
N LEU A 15 -7.01 -17.58 12.58
CA LEU A 15 -6.14 -18.32 13.49
C LEU A 15 -5.50 -19.48 12.74
N ILE A 16 -4.17 -19.41 12.60
CA ILE A 16 -3.38 -20.52 12.08
C ILE A 16 -2.91 -21.38 13.25
N VAL A 17 -3.32 -22.65 13.26
CA VAL A 17 -2.96 -23.62 14.30
C VAL A 17 -2.18 -24.77 13.66
N SER A 18 -0.93 -24.93 14.10
CA SER A 18 -0.14 -26.11 13.76
C SER A 18 -0.14 -27.13 14.91
N THR A 19 -0.39 -28.38 14.56
CA THR A 19 -0.41 -29.52 15.49
C THR A 19 0.95 -30.22 15.53
N MET A 20 1.20 -31.00 16.58
CA MET A 20 2.44 -31.79 16.70
C MET A 20 2.58 -32.86 15.60
N ASN A 21 1.47 -33.27 14.98
CA ASN A 21 1.45 -34.24 13.89
C ASN A 21 1.77 -33.62 12.52
N GLY A 22 2.10 -32.32 12.45
CA GLY A 22 2.44 -31.63 11.21
C GLY A 22 1.25 -31.06 10.43
N ASN A 23 0.01 -31.26 10.89
CA ASN A 23 -1.16 -30.66 10.26
C ASN A 23 -1.27 -29.18 10.62
N VAL A 24 -1.61 -28.34 9.64
CA VAL A 24 -1.86 -26.90 9.78
C VAL A 24 -3.31 -26.61 9.44
N PHE A 25 -4.01 -25.96 10.35
CA PHE A 25 -5.41 -25.56 10.20
C PHE A 25 -5.51 -24.04 10.20
N CYS A 26 -6.40 -23.49 9.37
CA CYS A 26 -6.78 -22.08 9.38
C CYS A 26 -8.23 -21.99 9.83
N PHE A 27 -8.48 -21.25 10.92
CA PHE A 27 -9.83 -21.00 11.43
C PHE A 27 -10.15 -19.52 11.28
N SER A 28 -11.18 -19.18 10.53
CA SER A 28 -11.69 -17.82 10.47
C SER A 28 -12.48 -17.51 11.75
N THR A 29 -12.37 -16.28 12.25
CA THR A 29 -13.04 -15.81 13.46
C THR A 29 -13.91 -14.59 13.15
N PRO A 30 -15.03 -14.36 13.86
CA PRO A 30 -15.85 -13.16 13.63
C PRO A 30 -15.25 -11.87 14.23
N SER A 31 -13.97 -11.89 14.65
CA SER A 31 -13.33 -10.73 15.24
C SER A 31 -12.68 -9.90 14.14
N PRO A 32 -12.94 -8.58 14.07
CA PRO A 32 -12.37 -7.73 13.03
C PRO A 32 -10.83 -7.66 13.14
N HIS A 33 -10.18 -7.72 11.99
CA HIS A 33 -8.74 -7.59 11.83
C HIS A 33 -8.26 -6.20 12.24
N HIS A 34 -7.21 -6.18 13.05
CA HIS A 34 -6.51 -4.97 13.44
C HIS A 34 -5.02 -5.31 13.60
N PRO A 35 -4.08 -4.51 13.04
CA PRO A 35 -2.65 -4.83 13.08
C PRO A 35 -2.11 -5.08 14.50
N LEU A 36 -2.52 -4.25 15.47
CA LEU A 36 -2.15 -4.43 16.88
C LEU A 36 -2.74 -5.67 17.58
N LYS A 37 -3.73 -6.35 16.98
CA LYS A 37 -4.27 -7.63 17.47
C LYS A 37 -3.57 -8.84 16.84
N THR A 38 -2.82 -8.65 15.75
CA THR A 38 -2.11 -9.75 15.08
C THR A 38 -1.03 -10.34 15.97
N TRP A 39 -0.80 -11.64 15.87
CA TRP A 39 0.19 -12.40 16.63
C TRP A 39 0.92 -13.36 15.70
N LYS A 40 1.88 -12.83 14.93
CA LYS A 40 2.63 -13.58 13.89
C LYS A 40 3.69 -14.54 14.44
N MET A 41 4.06 -14.42 15.71
CA MET A 41 5.13 -15.23 16.33
C MET A 41 4.82 -15.45 17.82
N PRO A 42 5.15 -16.61 18.44
CA PRO A 42 4.87 -16.90 19.85
C PRO A 42 5.38 -15.81 20.81
N THR A 43 6.50 -15.19 20.46
CA THR A 43 7.02 -13.99 21.13
C THR A 43 6.92 -12.80 20.18
N GLN A 44 6.64 -11.61 20.73
CA GLN A 44 6.55 -10.36 19.97
C GLN A 44 7.94 -9.77 19.67
N GLY A 45 8.82 -10.57 19.07
CA GLY A 45 10.20 -10.19 18.77
C GLY A 45 10.95 -9.70 20.01
N ARG A 46 11.44 -8.46 19.94
CA ARG A 46 12.25 -7.82 21.01
C ARG A 46 11.48 -7.57 22.32
N ASN A 47 10.16 -7.43 22.25
CA ASN A 47 9.33 -7.14 23.42
C ASN A 47 8.87 -8.39 24.18
N ASN A 48 9.24 -9.59 23.72
CA ASN A 48 8.86 -10.90 24.26
C ASN A 48 7.33 -11.09 24.38
N VAL A 49 6.70 -10.51 25.41
CA VAL A 49 5.25 -10.46 25.60
C VAL A 49 4.86 -9.04 26.00
N ALA A 50 4.36 -8.23 25.06
CA ALA A 50 3.79 -6.91 25.33
C ALA A 50 2.31 -6.85 24.94
N ASN A 51 1.53 -6.10 25.72
CA ASN A 51 0.15 -5.80 25.32
C ASN A 51 0.17 -4.61 24.36
N ARG A 52 -0.27 -4.82 23.12
CA ARG A 52 -0.26 -3.81 22.05
C ARG A 52 -1.62 -3.16 21.86
N TYR A 53 -2.65 -3.98 21.68
CA TYR A 53 -4.00 -3.49 21.39
C TYR A 53 -4.57 -2.66 22.53
N ASN A 54 -5.03 -1.45 22.21
CA ASN A 54 -5.59 -0.47 23.16
C ASN A 54 -4.66 -0.11 24.33
N ARG A 55 -3.34 -0.27 24.17
CA ARG A 55 -2.36 0.11 25.18
C ARG A 55 -1.27 0.97 24.56
N GLU A 56 -0.43 0.38 23.73
CA GLU A 56 0.69 1.07 23.11
C GLU A 56 1.11 0.34 21.83
N GLY A 57 1.35 1.07 20.76
CA GLY A 57 1.91 0.52 19.55
C GLY A 57 1.81 1.45 18.36
N ILE A 58 2.45 1.04 17.27
CA ILE A 58 2.39 1.72 15.99
C ILE A 58 1.78 0.77 14.98
N TYR A 59 0.93 1.30 14.09
CA TYR A 59 0.47 0.55 12.93
C TYR A 59 0.26 1.46 11.72
N ILE A 60 0.33 0.86 10.53
CA ILE A 60 -0.07 1.52 9.29
C ILE A 60 -1.59 1.47 9.18
N THR A 61 -2.20 2.63 8.95
CA THR A 61 -3.65 2.75 8.78
C THR A 61 -4.18 1.87 7.64
N HIS A 62 -5.39 1.31 7.81
CA HIS A 62 -6.02 0.45 6.80
C HIS A 62 -6.03 1.06 5.37
N PRO A 63 -6.32 2.36 5.16
CA PRO A 63 -6.29 2.95 3.83
C PRO A 63 -4.89 3.00 3.20
N SER A 64 -3.83 3.11 4.01
CA SER A 64 -2.45 3.08 3.53
C SER A 64 -1.96 1.66 3.23
N ARG A 65 -2.53 0.66 3.90
CA ARG A 65 -2.22 -0.76 3.70
C ARG A 65 -2.92 -1.38 2.49
N ALA A 66 -4.06 -0.82 2.07
CA ALA A 66 -4.84 -1.35 0.96
C ALA A 66 -3.97 -1.54 -0.30
N PHE A 67 -4.15 -2.67 -0.99
CA PHE A 67 -3.44 -2.97 -2.23
C PHE A 67 -3.68 -1.87 -3.26
N ARG A 68 -2.61 -1.18 -3.63
CA ARG A 68 -2.64 -0.10 -4.62
C ARG A 68 -1.30 0.01 -5.31
N ASP A 69 -1.36 0.43 -6.57
CA ASP A 69 -0.18 0.79 -7.34
C ASP A 69 0.17 2.26 -7.06
N GLU A 70 1.36 2.51 -6.53
CA GLU A 70 1.84 3.87 -6.30
C GLU A 70 2.49 4.45 -7.56
N GLU A 71 2.02 5.63 -7.98
CA GLU A 71 2.60 6.41 -9.07
C GLU A 71 3.13 7.77 -8.56
N GLY A 72 4.22 8.26 -9.15
CA GLY A 72 4.70 9.62 -8.95
C GLY A 72 6.17 9.65 -8.58
N LYS A 73 6.60 10.72 -7.92
CA LYS A 73 7.95 10.82 -7.32
C LYS A 73 7.98 10.36 -5.85
N SER A 74 6.82 10.33 -5.21
CA SER A 74 6.68 10.10 -3.78
C SER A 74 5.24 9.77 -3.44
N PHE A 75 5.03 8.94 -2.43
CA PHE A 75 3.72 8.55 -1.93
C PHE A 75 3.60 8.83 -0.43
N TRP A 76 2.36 8.87 0.07
CA TRP A 76 2.06 9.12 1.47
C TRP A 76 1.79 7.82 2.21
N VAL A 77 2.47 7.64 3.33
CA VAL A 77 2.21 6.59 4.31
C VAL A 77 1.62 7.23 5.54
N GLU A 78 0.41 6.81 5.91
CA GLU A 78 -0.26 7.25 7.13
C GLU A 78 -0.11 6.18 8.21
N ILE A 79 0.58 6.56 9.29
CA ILE A 79 0.81 5.75 10.48
C ILE A 79 -0.04 6.29 11.62
N GLU A 80 -0.40 5.42 12.54
CA GLU A 80 -1.10 5.78 13.77
C GLU A 80 -0.32 5.25 14.97
N ILE A 81 0.06 6.18 15.85
CA ILE A 81 0.70 5.88 17.13
C ILE A 81 -0.42 5.84 18.17
N VAL A 82 -0.66 4.66 18.74
CA VAL A 82 -1.58 4.48 19.85
C VAL A 82 -0.77 4.49 21.13
N ASP A 83 -1.15 5.36 22.05
CA ASP A 83 -0.66 5.33 23.43
C ASP A 83 -1.79 5.73 24.35
N ASN A 84 -2.41 4.73 24.96
CA ASN A 84 -3.52 4.85 25.90
C ASN A 84 -3.05 4.51 27.32
N TYR A 85 -1.84 4.92 27.71
CA TYR A 85 -1.41 4.80 29.10
C TYR A 85 -2.37 5.52 30.06
N ARG A 86 -2.61 4.90 31.22
CA ARG A 86 -3.64 5.37 32.16
C ARG A 86 -3.26 6.73 32.73
N TYR A 87 -4.13 7.72 32.56
CA TYR A 87 -4.04 8.98 33.31
C TYR A 87 -3.93 8.68 34.82
N PRO A 88 -2.96 9.25 35.57
CA PRO A 88 -2.29 10.53 35.34
C PRO A 88 -0.89 10.45 34.72
N SER A 89 -0.39 9.28 34.29
CA SER A 89 1.02 9.11 33.90
C SER A 89 1.42 9.70 32.54
N GLY A 90 0.49 10.37 31.85
CA GLY A 90 0.73 10.98 30.53
C GLY A 90 0.98 9.94 29.43
N HIS A 91 1.60 10.41 28.35
CA HIS A 91 2.04 9.58 27.22
C HIS A 91 3.51 9.18 27.40
N GLN A 92 3.89 8.02 26.88
CA GLN A 92 5.23 7.45 26.97
C GLN A 92 6.23 8.11 26.01
N GLY A 93 5.79 9.04 25.15
CA GLY A 93 6.67 9.77 24.24
C GLY A 93 7.92 10.39 24.91
N PRO A 94 8.99 10.62 24.15
CA PRO A 94 9.06 10.66 22.68
C PRO A 94 9.12 9.29 22.00
N TYR A 95 8.47 9.18 20.85
CA TYR A 95 8.47 7.98 20.00
C TYR A 95 9.46 8.16 18.85
N HIS A 96 10.48 7.32 18.81
CA HIS A 96 11.43 7.27 17.71
C HIS A 96 10.92 6.34 16.63
N VAL A 97 10.42 6.92 15.53
CA VAL A 97 9.86 6.16 14.41
C VAL A 97 10.87 6.09 13.28
N THR A 98 11.15 4.88 12.82
CA THR A 98 11.96 4.60 11.64
C THR A 98 11.08 3.93 10.60
N ILE A 99 10.95 4.56 9.45
CA ILE A 99 10.27 3.97 8.29
C ILE A 99 11.33 3.55 7.29
N THR A 100 11.26 2.29 6.90
CA THR A 100 12.18 1.67 5.95
C THR A 100 11.38 1.15 4.76
N LEU A 101 11.63 1.69 3.58
CA LEU A 101 11.16 1.11 2.32
C LEU A 101 12.20 0.12 1.81
N LEU A 102 11.81 -1.15 1.78
CA LEU A 102 12.58 -2.27 1.25
C LEU A 102 12.17 -2.53 -0.20
N VAL A 103 13.13 -2.41 -1.12
CA VAL A 103 12.91 -2.55 -2.56
C VAL A 103 13.73 -3.75 -3.07
N PRO A 104 13.10 -4.83 -3.54
CA PRO A 104 13.79 -6.01 -4.01
C PRO A 104 14.31 -5.88 -5.46
N GLY A 105 15.43 -6.59 -5.69
CA GLY A 105 15.86 -7.16 -6.97
C GLY A 105 16.27 -6.19 -8.07
N ASN A 106 15.28 -5.60 -8.75
CA ASN A 106 15.45 -4.96 -10.05
C ASN A 106 15.79 -3.46 -9.98
N TYR A 107 15.73 -2.87 -8.78
CA TYR A 107 16.11 -1.48 -8.58
C TYR A 107 17.63 -1.36 -8.38
N GLN A 108 18.26 -0.54 -9.23
CA GLN A 108 19.71 -0.30 -9.19
C GLN A 108 20.14 0.76 -8.15
N GLY A 109 19.18 1.46 -7.51
CA GLY A 109 19.47 2.44 -6.46
C GLY A 109 19.59 1.82 -5.07
N GLU A 110 19.45 2.65 -4.04
CA GLU A 110 19.40 2.19 -2.66
C GLU A 110 18.23 1.24 -2.43
N ARG A 111 18.54 -0.02 -2.07
CA ARG A 111 17.53 -1.06 -1.79
C ARG A 111 16.76 -0.82 -0.50
N THR A 112 17.29 0.04 0.36
CA THR A 112 16.77 0.29 1.69
C THR A 112 16.73 1.79 1.92
N ILE A 113 15.56 2.40 1.76
CA ILE A 113 15.40 3.83 1.95
C ILE A 113 14.83 4.05 3.35
N LYS A 114 15.63 4.64 4.24
CA LYS A 114 15.27 4.86 5.65
C LYS A 114 14.95 6.31 5.91
N GLN A 115 13.89 6.55 6.66
CA GLN A 115 13.49 7.87 7.15
C GLN A 115 13.22 7.77 8.65
N ASN A 116 13.95 8.57 9.42
CA ASN A 116 13.82 8.61 10.88
C ASN A 116 13.11 9.91 11.28
N GLN A 117 12.11 9.79 12.13
CA GLN A 117 11.37 10.94 12.67
C GLN A 117 10.95 10.67 14.11
N THR A 118 11.09 11.68 14.97
CA THR A 118 10.65 11.59 16.37
C THR A 118 9.32 12.31 16.54
N TYR A 119 8.35 11.63 17.14
CA TYR A 119 7.04 12.17 17.47
C TYR A 119 6.88 12.35 18.98
N TYR A 120 6.32 13.48 19.39
CA TYR A 120 6.10 13.79 20.82
C TYR A 120 4.65 13.56 21.27
N GLN A 121 3.74 13.35 20.31
CA GLN A 121 2.32 13.18 20.58
C GLN A 121 1.82 11.94 19.84
N PRO A 122 0.98 11.11 20.49
CA PRO A 122 0.31 10.01 19.81
C PRO A 122 -0.73 10.55 18.81
N GLY A 123 -1.23 9.66 17.97
CA GLY A 123 -2.22 9.96 16.93
C GLY A 123 -1.72 9.65 15.53
N LYS A 124 -2.42 10.19 14.54
CA LYS A 124 -2.18 9.92 13.12
C LYS A 124 -1.13 10.87 12.58
N HIS A 125 -0.12 10.30 11.93
CA HIS A 125 0.97 11.04 11.31
C HIS A 125 1.12 10.60 9.85
N ARG A 126 1.43 11.55 8.98
CA ARG A 126 1.67 11.29 7.55
C ARG A 126 3.11 11.54 7.20
N ILE A 127 3.72 10.56 6.56
CA ILE A 127 5.12 10.59 6.13
C ILE A 127 5.17 10.37 4.63
N LYS A 128 6.07 11.09 3.98
CA LYS A 128 6.23 11.08 2.54
C LYS A 128 7.45 10.26 2.16
N LEU A 129 7.25 9.12 1.51
CA LEU A 129 8.32 8.25 1.04
C LEU A 129 8.53 8.45 -0.47
N PRO A 130 9.77 8.31 -0.98
CA PRO A 130 10.01 8.32 -2.42
C PRO A 130 9.47 7.04 -3.07
N THR A 131 8.92 7.17 -4.27
CA THR A 131 8.54 6.02 -5.11
C THR A 131 9.73 5.55 -5.92
N VAL A 132 9.69 4.28 -6.31
CA VAL A 132 10.73 3.67 -7.13
C VAL A 132 10.33 3.70 -8.60
N GLY A 133 11.23 4.17 -9.47
CA GLY A 133 11.00 4.31 -10.92
C GLY A 133 10.98 3.00 -11.73
N VAL A 134 10.95 1.83 -11.08
CA VAL A 134 10.91 0.52 -11.76
C VAL A 134 9.68 -0.25 -11.33
N ARG A 135 9.18 -1.12 -12.20
CA ARG A 135 8.10 -2.05 -11.86
C ARG A 135 8.63 -3.08 -10.86
N THR A 136 8.26 -2.95 -9.59
CA THR A 136 8.68 -3.85 -8.51
C THR A 136 7.69 -3.81 -7.35
N SER A 137 7.70 -4.82 -6.49
CA SER A 137 6.92 -4.82 -5.25
C SER A 137 7.84 -4.41 -4.11
N GLY A 138 7.47 -3.42 -3.30
CA GLY A 138 8.22 -3.01 -2.12
C GLY A 138 7.53 -3.45 -0.84
N THR A 139 8.28 -3.53 0.25
CA THR A 139 7.73 -3.68 1.60
C THR A 139 8.11 -2.45 2.42
N VAL A 140 7.13 -1.80 3.02
CA VAL A 140 7.36 -0.71 3.96
C VAL A 140 7.31 -1.30 5.36
N LEU A 141 8.41 -1.16 6.08
CA LEU A 141 8.56 -1.52 7.48
C LEU A 141 8.52 -0.24 8.31
N VAL A 142 7.62 -0.19 9.28
CA VAL A 142 7.51 0.90 10.26
C VAL A 142 7.93 0.36 11.61
N GLU A 143 8.91 0.99 12.22
CA GLU A 143 9.46 0.63 13.53
C GLU A 143 9.29 1.81 14.47
N MET A 144 8.93 1.57 15.72
CA MET A 144 8.81 2.56 16.78
C MET A 144 9.54 2.07 18.01
N VAL A 145 10.35 2.95 18.59
CA VAL A 145 10.96 2.76 19.92
C VAL A 145 10.43 3.84 20.85
N ASP A 146 9.83 3.39 21.94
CA ASP A 146 9.35 4.25 23.01
C ASP A 146 10.47 4.71 23.96
N LYS A 147 10.22 5.71 24.81
CA LYS A 147 11.11 6.16 25.89
C LYS A 147 11.63 4.99 26.74
N ASN A 148 10.78 4.00 26.99
CA ASN A 148 11.13 2.85 27.83
C ASN A 148 11.95 1.78 27.08
N GLY A 149 12.29 2.01 25.80
CA GLY A 149 13.02 1.07 24.96
C GLY A 149 12.16 -0.07 24.42
N LEU A 150 10.83 0.00 24.56
CA LEU A 150 9.91 -0.95 23.95
C LEU A 150 9.89 -0.75 22.43
N TYR A 151 10.02 -1.86 21.70
CA TYR A 151 10.11 -1.89 20.25
C TYR A 151 8.83 -2.44 19.62
N PHE A 152 8.13 -1.59 18.87
CA PHE A 152 6.94 -1.96 18.13
C PHE A 152 7.22 -1.86 16.63
N TYR A 153 6.63 -2.75 15.84
CA TYR A 153 6.78 -2.71 14.40
C TYR A 153 5.50 -3.15 13.70
N ASP A 154 5.34 -2.66 12.48
CA ASP A 154 4.30 -3.08 11.55
C ASP A 154 4.84 -3.00 10.12
N ASP A 155 4.35 -3.88 9.26
CA ASP A 155 4.85 -4.03 7.90
C ASP A 155 3.69 -4.22 6.91
N PHE A 156 3.85 -3.66 5.71
CA PHE A 156 2.94 -3.92 4.59
C PHE A 156 3.66 -3.90 3.25
N SER A 157 3.12 -4.67 2.30
CA SER A 157 3.63 -4.73 0.94
C SER A 157 2.82 -3.84 0.01
N LEU A 158 3.50 -3.26 -0.97
CA LEU A 158 2.91 -2.39 -2.00
C LEU A 158 3.58 -2.65 -3.35
N THR A 159 2.91 -2.25 -4.42
CA THR A 159 3.39 -2.44 -5.78
C THR A 159 3.69 -1.10 -6.43
N PHE A 160 4.80 -1.02 -7.14
CA PHE A 160 5.18 0.13 -7.94
C PHE A 160 4.98 -0.21 -9.40
N HIS A 161 4.17 0.60 -10.09
CA HIS A 161 3.86 0.44 -11.50
C HIS A 161 4.12 1.74 -12.25
N MET A 162 5.38 2.17 -12.23
CA MET A 162 5.78 3.39 -12.91
C MET A 162 5.73 3.18 -14.44
N HIS A 163 4.91 4.01 -15.11
CA HIS A 163 4.80 4.17 -16.57
C HIS A 163 3.99 3.14 -17.38
N TYR A 164 3.53 2.03 -16.81
CA TYR A 164 2.75 1.04 -17.59
C TYR A 164 1.48 1.67 -18.19
N TYR A 165 0.69 2.37 -17.38
CA TYR A 165 -0.55 3.00 -17.84
C TYR A 165 -0.31 4.15 -18.82
N LYS A 166 0.79 4.91 -18.66
CA LYS A 166 1.18 5.97 -19.59
C LYS A 166 1.55 5.39 -20.96
N LEU A 167 2.35 4.33 -20.98
CA LEU A 167 2.73 3.66 -22.22
C LEU A 167 1.52 3.02 -22.90
N LEU A 168 0.68 2.30 -22.14
CA LEU A 168 -0.53 1.67 -22.68
C LEU A 168 -1.49 2.70 -23.29
N LYS A 169 -1.64 3.87 -22.64
CA LYS A 169 -2.44 4.98 -23.17
C LYS A 169 -1.92 5.44 -24.53
N TRP A 170 -0.63 5.69 -24.67
CA TRP A 170 -0.06 6.17 -25.94
C TRP A 170 -0.02 5.07 -27.01
N LEU A 171 0.23 3.83 -26.63
CA LEU A 171 0.19 2.66 -27.52
C LEU A 171 -1.20 2.44 -28.13
N LEU A 172 -2.28 2.76 -27.40
CA LEU A 172 -3.65 2.67 -27.89
C LEU A 172 -4.05 3.90 -28.73
N VAL A 173 -3.68 5.10 -28.30
CA VAL A 173 -4.08 6.36 -28.96
C VAL A 173 -3.34 6.61 -30.26
N LEU A 174 -2.04 6.29 -30.36
CA LEU A 174 -1.22 6.57 -31.55
C LEU A 174 -1.75 5.87 -32.82
N PRO A 175 -2.13 4.58 -32.81
CA PRO A 175 -2.71 3.91 -33.97
C PRO A 175 -4.06 4.52 -34.39
N MET A 176 -4.90 4.92 -33.42
CA MET A 176 -6.20 5.55 -33.72
C MET A 176 -6.00 6.92 -34.37
N LEU A 177 -5.07 7.73 -33.87
CA LEU A 177 -4.71 9.01 -34.49
C LEU A 177 -4.07 8.82 -35.87
N GLY A 178 -3.22 7.80 -36.03
CA GLY A 178 -2.62 7.46 -37.31
C GLY A 178 -3.66 7.07 -38.37
N MET A 179 -4.59 6.18 -38.02
CA MET A 179 -5.71 5.80 -38.89
C MET A 179 -6.64 6.97 -39.18
N PHE A 180 -6.96 7.79 -38.18
CA PHE A 180 -7.76 9.00 -38.37
C PHE A 180 -7.09 9.98 -39.34
N GLY A 181 -5.80 10.25 -39.15
CA GLY A 181 -5.02 11.08 -40.07
C GLY A 181 -4.98 10.51 -41.49
N MET A 182 -4.77 9.20 -41.62
CA MET A 182 -4.77 8.51 -42.90
C MET A 182 -6.14 8.61 -43.61
N LEU A 183 -7.25 8.44 -42.89
CA LEU A 183 -8.60 8.59 -43.43
C LEU A 183 -8.93 10.02 -43.84
N VAL A 184 -8.40 11.03 -43.15
CA VAL A 184 -8.58 12.44 -43.53
C VAL A 184 -7.76 12.79 -44.77
N ILE A 185 -6.52 12.31 -44.88
CA ILE A 185 -5.64 12.58 -46.03
C ILE A 185 -6.08 11.81 -47.28
N LEU A 186 -6.42 10.52 -47.13
CA LEU A 186 -6.83 9.65 -48.23
C LEU A 186 -8.31 9.77 -48.55
N ARG A 187 -9.07 10.64 -47.86
CA ARG A 187 -10.48 10.87 -48.20
C ARG A 187 -10.53 11.40 -49.63
N PRO A 188 -11.10 10.65 -50.58
CA PRO A 188 -11.29 11.16 -51.92
C PRO A 188 -12.26 12.33 -51.80
N GLN A 189 -11.82 13.54 -52.13
CA GLN A 189 -12.74 14.62 -52.49
C GLN A 189 -13.33 14.31 -53.86
N GLU A 190 -14.09 13.22 -53.96
CA GLU A 190 -15.09 13.16 -55.00
C GLU A 190 -16.16 14.18 -54.59
N SER A 191 -16.18 15.30 -55.31
CA SER A 191 -17.35 16.14 -55.39
C SER A 191 -18.45 15.29 -56.02
N MET A 192 -19.10 14.44 -55.22
CA MET A 192 -20.38 13.86 -55.63
C MET A 192 -21.36 15.03 -55.65
N PRO A 193 -21.78 15.52 -56.83
CA PRO A 193 -22.87 16.48 -56.86
C PRO A 193 -24.07 15.79 -56.21
N LEU A 194 -24.63 16.43 -55.19
CA LEU A 194 -25.93 16.02 -54.65
C LEU A 194 -26.88 15.88 -55.85
N PRO A 195 -27.64 14.78 -55.98
CA PRO A 195 -28.59 14.63 -57.07
C PRO A 195 -29.57 15.80 -56.99
N SER A 196 -29.39 16.78 -57.89
CA SER A 196 -30.33 17.88 -58.01
C SER A 196 -31.55 17.34 -58.74
N PHE A 197 -32.63 17.15 -58.00
CA PHE A 197 -33.93 16.87 -58.58
C PHE A 197 -34.43 18.17 -59.22
N SER A 198 -33.96 18.48 -60.43
CA SER A 198 -34.63 19.44 -61.29
C SER A 198 -35.95 18.82 -61.75
N ARG A 199 -37.05 19.37 -61.24
CA ARG A 199 -38.40 18.98 -61.60
C ARG A 199 -38.68 19.55 -62.99
N ASN A 200 -38.39 18.78 -64.03
CA ASN A 200 -38.89 19.06 -65.38
C ASN A 200 -40.39 18.72 -65.41
N THR A 201 -41.24 19.75 -65.35
CA THR A 201 -42.63 19.65 -65.80
C THR A 201 -42.86 20.73 -66.84
N ALA A 202 -43.00 20.25 -68.08
CA ALA A 202 -43.61 20.94 -69.20
C ALA A 202 -45.11 21.22 -68.93
#